data_AF-A0A3A0AP28-F1
#
_entry.id   AF-A0A3A0AP28-F1
#
_cell.length_a   1.000
_cell.length_b   1.000
_cell.length_c   1.000
_cell.angle_alpha   90.00
_cell.angle_beta   90.00
_cell.angle_gamma   90.00
#
_symmetry.space_group_name_H-M   'P 1'
#
loop_
_entity.id
_entity.type
_entity.pdbx_description
1 polymer ?
#
loop_
_entity_poly.entity_id
_entity_poly.type
_entity_poly.pdbx_seq_one_letter_code
_entity_poly.pdbx_strand_id
1 'polypeptide(L)'
;MDAIKLTVWIGEDKKLIIDLPAEVPVGLVDVQVTTHAGIKAKSTRNKDNNREQLWSEMREHFRTLLRNAGMLSTAHHAPVGWIPLTEEERMKLGTLPPGSRPTDEYVNEDRGAY
;
A
#
# COMPACT_ATOMS: atom_id res chain seq x y z
N MET A 1 21.90 -39.22 -11.31
CA MET A 1 21.85 -37.75 -11.48
C MET A 1 22.90 -37.22 -10.54
N ASP A 2 24.08 -36.93 -11.07
CA ASP A 2 25.23 -36.58 -10.24
C ASP A 2 25.20 -35.09 -10.01
N ALA A 3 24.81 -34.69 -8.80
CA ALA A 3 24.71 -33.29 -8.42
C ALA A 3 26.04 -32.84 -7.79
N ILE A 4 26.74 -31.93 -8.45
CA ILE A 4 27.95 -31.33 -7.92
C ILE A 4 27.54 -30.20 -6.97
N LYS A 5 27.79 -30.39 -5.67
CA LYS A 5 27.50 -29.38 -4.65
C LYS A 5 28.72 -28.51 -4.41
N LEU A 6 28.66 -27.25 -4.86
CA LEU A 6 29.71 -26.25 -4.63
C LEU A 6 29.23 -25.24 -3.57
N THR A 7 30.10 -24.93 -2.62
CA THR A 7 29.85 -23.85 -1.63
C THR A 7 30.72 -22.67 -2.02
N VAL A 8 30.10 -21.57 -2.43
CA VAL A 8 30.80 -20.40 -2.97
C VAL A 8 30.33 -19.14 -2.24
N TRP A 9 31.23 -18.19 -2.03
CA TRP A 9 30.93 -16.88 -1.44
C TRP A 9 30.61 -15.86 -2.54
N ILE A 10 29.51 -15.12 -2.40
CA ILE A 10 29.13 -14.05 -3.32
C ILE A 10 29.67 -12.73 -2.77
N GLY A 11 30.56 -12.07 -3.54
CA GLY A 11 31.11 -10.76 -3.21
C GLY A 11 30.11 -9.61 -3.36
N GLU A 12 30.49 -8.40 -2.95
CA GLU A 12 29.64 -7.21 -3.02
C GLU A 12 29.28 -6.80 -4.45
N ASP A 13 30.11 -7.18 -5.42
CA ASP A 13 29.89 -6.98 -6.85
C ASP A 13 28.80 -7.87 -7.45
N LYS A 14 28.27 -8.81 -6.65
CA LYS A 14 27.24 -9.79 -7.03
C LYS A 14 27.63 -10.64 -8.23
N LYS A 15 28.93 -10.86 -8.46
CA LYS A 15 29.42 -11.75 -9.50
C LYS A 15 29.69 -13.13 -8.92
N LEU A 16 29.30 -14.16 -9.66
CA LEU A 16 29.57 -15.55 -9.34
C LEU A 16 30.44 -16.14 -10.46
N ILE A 17 31.74 -16.26 -10.19
CA ILE A 17 32.71 -16.92 -11.07
C ILE A 17 32.98 -18.29 -10.46
N ILE A 18 32.65 -19.35 -11.21
CA ILE A 18 32.82 -20.73 -10.78
C ILE A 18 33.82 -21.40 -11.73
N ASP A 19 34.98 -21.77 -11.22
CA ASP A 19 35.93 -22.61 -11.95
C ASP A 19 35.52 -24.07 -11.79
N LEU A 20 35.13 -24.71 -12.89
CA LEU A 20 34.74 -26.11 -12.91
C LEU A 20 35.99 -27.00 -13.14
N PRO A 21 36.11 -28.14 -12.43
CA PRO A 21 37.21 -29.07 -12.67
C PRO A 21 37.09 -29.74 -14.04
N ALA A 22 38.23 -30.21 -14.58
CA ALA A 22 38.32 -30.80 -15.93
C ALA A 22 37.48 -32.08 -16.15
N GLU A 23 36.94 -32.65 -15.07
CA GLU A 23 36.12 -33.87 -15.08
C GLU A 23 34.65 -33.59 -15.42
N VAL A 24 34.22 -32.33 -15.50
CA VAL A 24 32.83 -31.96 -15.81
C VAL A 24 32.59 -32.01 -17.33
N PRO A 25 31.61 -32.80 -17.82
CA PRO A 25 31.33 -32.88 -19.25
C PRO A 25 30.76 -31.56 -19.79
N VAL A 26 31.13 -31.22 -21.02
CA VAL A 26 30.63 -30.03 -21.71
C VAL A 26 29.16 -30.25 -22.09
N GLY A 27 28.26 -29.40 -21.59
CA GLY A 27 26.82 -29.53 -21.83
C GLY A 27 25.98 -28.48 -21.12
N LEU A 28 24.66 -28.57 -21.26
CA LEU A 28 23.71 -27.76 -20.50
C LEU A 28 23.73 -28.21 -19.03
N VAL A 29 23.92 -27.29 -18.10
CA VAL A 29 23.96 -27.59 -16.67
C VAL A 29 22.98 -26.68 -15.94
N ASP A 30 22.17 -27.26 -15.07
CA ASP A 30 21.26 -26.51 -14.20
C ASP A 30 22.01 -26.01 -12.96
N VAL A 31 22.02 -24.69 -12.76
CA VAL A 31 22.64 -24.05 -11.59
C VAL A 31 21.55 -23.66 -10.59
N GLN A 32 21.49 -24.36 -9.46
CA GLN A 32 20.57 -24.04 -8.36
C GLN A 32 21.28 -23.29 -7.24
N VAL A 33 21.00 -21.99 -7.12
CA VAL A 33 21.54 -21.16 -6.02
C VAL A 33 20.61 -21.26 -4.81
N THR A 34 21.08 -21.88 -3.73
CA THR A 34 20.37 -21.93 -2.45
C THR A 34 21.08 -21.04 -1.45
N THR A 35 20.43 -19.96 -1.01
CA THR A 35 20.98 -19.10 0.03
C THR A 35 20.77 -19.73 1.40
N HIS A 36 21.82 -19.74 2.23
CA HIS A 36 21.67 -20.15 3.63
C HIS A 36 20.76 -19.15 4.36
N ALA A 37 19.82 -19.68 5.14
CA ALA A 37 18.64 -18.99 5.72
C ALA A 37 18.91 -17.78 6.64
N GLY A 38 20.15 -17.28 6.75
CA GLY A 38 20.51 -16.07 7.48
C GLY A 38 20.53 -14.79 6.65
N ILE A 39 20.66 -14.87 5.32
CA ILE A 39 20.74 -13.68 4.44
C ILE A 39 19.38 -13.48 3.77
N LYS A 40 18.36 -13.15 4.57
CA LYS A 40 17.11 -12.60 4.05
C LYS A 40 17.42 -11.22 3.49
N ALA A 41 17.73 -11.14 2.19
CA ALA A 41 17.49 -9.91 1.46
C ALA A 41 16.05 -9.48 1.77
N LYS A 42 15.88 -8.32 2.39
CA LYS A 42 14.56 -7.73 2.68
C LYS A 42 13.86 -7.50 1.35
N SER A 43 13.19 -8.54 0.86
CA SER A 43 12.19 -8.46 -0.18
C SER A 43 11.11 -7.52 0.32
N THR A 44 11.10 -6.29 -0.20
CA THR A 44 10.13 -5.24 0.10
C THR A 44 8.75 -5.51 -0.52
N ARG A 45 8.29 -6.77 -0.52
CA ARG A 45 6.94 -7.15 -0.99
C ARG A 45 5.91 -7.30 0.13
N ASN A 46 6.29 -7.07 1.40
CA ASN A 46 5.41 -7.17 2.57
C ASN A 46 5.02 -5.82 3.21
N LYS A 47 5.30 -4.68 2.55
CA LYS A 47 4.97 -3.37 3.14
C LYS A 47 3.47 -3.04 3.10
N ASP A 48 2.69 -3.61 2.19
CA ASP A 48 1.28 -3.21 2.01
C ASP A 48 0.36 -3.87 3.04
N ASN A 49 0.47 -5.18 3.28
CA ASN A 49 -0.37 -5.88 4.26
C ASN A 49 -0.16 -5.36 5.69
N ASN A 50 1.08 -4.99 6.03
CA ASN A 50 1.41 -4.45 7.35
C ASN A 50 0.93 -2.99 7.50
N ARG A 51 0.89 -2.21 6.41
CA ARG A 51 0.33 -0.85 6.42
C ARG A 51 -1.17 -0.86 6.58
N GLU A 52 -1.88 -1.75 5.90
CA GLU A 52 -3.34 -1.84 6.00
C GLU A 52 -3.80 -2.28 7.39
N GLN A 53 -3.12 -3.26 7.99
CA GLN A 53 -3.37 -3.67 9.38
C GLN A 53 -3.13 -2.52 10.35
N LEU A 54 -1.97 -1.85 10.26
CA LEU A 54 -1.67 -0.67 11.08
C LEU A 54 -2.72 0.44 10.91
N TRP A 55 -3.17 0.68 9.68
CA TRP A 55 -4.18 1.70 9.38
C TRP A 55 -5.59 1.32 9.86
N SER A 56 -5.89 0.03 9.90
CA SER A 56 -7.14 -0.49 10.48
C SER A 56 -7.15 -0.28 11.99
N GLU A 57 -6.06 -0.64 12.66
CA GLU A 57 -5.91 -0.48 14.12
C GLU A 57 -5.95 0.99 14.54
N MET A 58 -5.24 1.86 13.82
CA MET A 58 -5.27 3.31 14.09
C MET A 58 -6.67 3.90 13.87
N ARG A 59 -7.40 3.47 12.84
CA ARG A 59 -8.78 3.92 12.59
C ARG A 59 -9.71 3.57 13.75
N GLU A 60 -9.66 2.33 14.25
CA GLU A 60 -10.49 1.91 15.38
C GLU A 60 -10.14 2.63 16.68
N HIS A 61 -8.84 2.91 16.89
CA HIS A 61 -8.40 3.72 18.03
C HIS A 61 -9.00 5.14 17.99
N PHE A 62 -8.87 5.84 16.85
CA PHE A 62 -9.45 7.17 16.69
C PHE A 62 -10.98 7.17 16.74
N ARG A 63 -11.63 6.16 16.17
CA ARG A 63 -13.08 5.98 16.23
C ARG A 63 -13.55 5.88 17.69
N THR A 64 -12.83 5.13 18.52
CA THR A 64 -13.11 5.00 19.95
C THR A 64 -12.92 6.31 20.69
N LEU A 65 -11.80 7.01 20.47
CA LEU A 65 -11.53 8.32 21.07
C LEU A 65 -12.61 9.34 20.73
N LEU A 66 -12.94 9.48 19.45
CA LEU A 66 -13.95 10.43 18.97
C LEU A 66 -15.35 10.08 19.47
N ARG A 67 -15.67 8.78 19.59
CA ARG A 67 -16.94 8.33 20.17
C ARG A 67 -17.04 8.70 21.65
N ASN A 68 -15.98 8.47 22.42
CA ASN A 68 -15.95 8.81 23.85
C ASN A 68 -15.98 10.33 24.08
N ALA A 69 -15.39 11.10 23.17
CA ALA A 69 -15.46 12.57 23.17
C ALA A 69 -16.82 13.12 22.71
N GLY A 70 -17.76 12.28 22.26
CA GLY A 70 -19.04 12.71 21.68
C GLY A 70 -18.89 13.44 20.34
N MET A 71 -17.73 13.37 19.70
CA MET A 71 -17.42 14.05 18.44
C MET A 71 -17.66 13.16 17.21
N LEU A 72 -17.79 11.84 17.41
CA LEU A 72 -18.14 10.92 16.33
C LEU A 72 -19.66 10.90 16.11
N SER A 73 -20.12 11.56 15.05
CA SER A 73 -21.50 11.39 14.60
C SER A 73 -21.69 10.00 13.99
N THR A 74 -22.62 9.22 14.54
CA THR A 74 -23.09 7.95 13.95
C THR A 74 -24.51 8.05 13.41
N ALA A 75 -25.08 9.25 13.39
CA ALA A 75 -26.44 9.46 12.91
C ALA A 75 -26.44 9.45 11.37
N HIS A 76 -27.14 8.48 10.79
CA HIS A 76 -27.35 8.40 9.33
C HIS A 76 -28.46 9.35 8.85
N HIS A 77 -29.30 9.80 9.77
CA HIS A 77 -30.44 10.67 9.51
C HIS A 77 -30.46 11.82 10.50
N ALA A 78 -31.18 12.88 10.13
CA ALA A 78 -31.44 13.96 11.04
C ALA A 78 -32.18 13.42 12.30
N PRO A 79 -31.87 13.95 13.49
CA PRO A 79 -32.51 13.53 14.73
C PRO A 79 -34.01 13.82 14.71
N VAL A 80 -34.77 13.16 15.58
CA VAL A 80 -36.21 13.41 15.72
C VAL A 80 -36.44 14.88 16.12
N GLY A 81 -37.36 15.55 15.45
CA GLY A 81 -37.67 16.97 15.68
C GLY A 81 -36.79 17.96 14.92
N TRP A 82 -35.94 17.47 14.01
CA TRP A 82 -35.21 18.35 13.09
C TRP A 82 -36.18 19.17 12.22
N ILE A 83 -35.85 20.44 12.02
CA ILE A 83 -36.55 21.34 11.13
C ILE A 83 -35.78 21.35 9.81
N PRO A 84 -36.40 20.94 8.69
CA PRO A 84 -35.72 20.98 7.41
C PRO A 84 -35.38 22.41 7.01
N LEU A 85 -34.19 22.58 6.44
CA LEU A 85 -33.79 23.85 5.84
C LEU A 85 -34.80 24.26 4.77
N THR A 86 -35.14 25.54 4.77
CA THR A 86 -35.91 26.14 3.69
C THR A 86 -35.15 26.05 2.36
N GLU A 87 -35.85 26.24 1.24
CA GLU A 87 -35.21 26.27 -0.08
C GLU A 87 -34.15 27.37 -0.16
N GLU A 88 -34.43 28.54 0.41
CA GLU A 88 -33.52 29.69 0.42
C GLU A 88 -32.22 29.40 1.20
N GLU A 89 -32.34 28.79 2.39
CA GLU A 89 -31.18 28.44 3.21
C GLU A 89 -30.33 27.34 2.56
N ARG A 90 -30.99 26.37 1.93
CA ARG A 90 -30.32 25.30 1.17
C ARG A 90 -29.58 25.86 -0.05
N MET A 91 -30.19 26.79 -0.77
CA MET A 91 -29.53 27.49 -1.88
C MET A 91 -28.32 28.29 -1.39
N LYS A 92 -28.44 28.97 -0.24
CA LYS A 92 -27.33 29.72 0.35
C LYS A 92 -26.13 28.82 0.72
N LEU A 93 -26.38 27.61 1.21
CA LEU A 93 -25.33 26.62 1.51
C LEU A 93 -24.70 26.02 0.25
N GLY A 94 -25.50 25.81 -0.80
CA GLY A 94 -25.01 25.31 -2.09
C GLY A 94 -24.30 26.36 -2.94
N THR A 95 -24.43 27.65 -2.60
CA THR A 95 -23.81 28.75 -3.35
C THR A 95 -22.39 29.00 -2.84
N LEU A 96 -21.42 28.91 -3.75
CA LEU A 96 -20.04 29.22 -3.42
C LEU A 96 -19.87 30.71 -3.06
N PRO A 97 -19.00 31.06 -2.10
CA PRO A 97 -18.72 32.45 -1.78
C PRO A 97 -18.17 33.21 -3.00
N PRO A 98 -18.39 34.54 -3.09
CA PRO A 98 -17.90 35.34 -4.21
C PRO A 98 -16.38 35.22 -4.34
N GLY A 99 -15.90 34.96 -5.56
CA GLY A 99 -14.48 34.74 -5.85
C GLY A 99 -13.98 33.30 -5.65
N SER A 100 -14.86 32.38 -5.26
CA SER A 100 -14.51 30.96 -5.20
C SER A 100 -14.32 30.37 -6.60
N ARG A 101 -13.33 29.49 -6.74
CA ARG A 101 -13.14 28.70 -7.96
C ARG A 101 -14.28 27.69 -8.10
N PRO A 102 -14.77 27.45 -9.32
CA PRO A 102 -15.83 26.47 -9.53
C PRO A 102 -15.30 25.04 -9.26
N THR A 103 -16.20 24.15 -8.86
CA THR A 103 -15.85 22.81 -8.33
C THR A 103 -15.21 21.90 -9.39
N ASP A 104 -15.62 22.07 -10.65
CA ASP A 104 -15.08 21.44 -11.85
C ASP A 104 -13.55 21.60 -11.99
N GLU A 105 -12.97 22.71 -11.54
CA GLU A 105 -11.51 22.88 -11.54
C GLU A 105 -10.78 21.93 -10.56
N TYR A 106 -11.47 21.44 -9.52
CA TYR A 106 -10.91 20.52 -8.54
C TYR A 106 -11.16 19.04 -8.90
N VAL A 107 -12.15 18.78 -9.75
CA VAL A 107 -12.49 17.43 -10.19
C VAL A 107 -11.77 17.14 -11.51
N ASN A 108 -10.71 16.34 -11.46
CA ASN A 108 -10.08 15.85 -12.68
C ASN A 108 -10.85 14.63 -13.19
N GLU A 109 -11.94 14.89 -13.93
CA GLU A 109 -12.81 13.85 -14.51
C GLU A 109 -12.09 12.97 -15.55
N ASP A 110 -11.04 13.50 -16.18
CA ASP A 110 -10.22 12.79 -17.19
C ASP A 110 -9.17 11.83 -16.58
N ARG A 111 -9.09 11.74 -15.25
CA ARG A 111 -8.12 10.88 -14.56
C ARG A 111 -8.49 9.40 -14.72
N GLY A 112 -8.10 8.80 -15.84
CA GLY A 112 -8.26 7.36 -16.09
C GLY A 112 -8.53 6.96 -17.54
N ALA A 113 -8.71 7.92 -18.46
CA ALA A 113 -8.86 7.64 -19.88
C ALA A 113 -7.50 7.73 -20.60
N TYR A 114 -6.73 6.64 -20.55
CA TYR A 114 -5.57 6.40 -21.42
C TYR A 114 -5.68 5.00 -22.02
#